data_AF-A0A4Q5ZQN0-F1
#
_entry.id   AF-A0A4Q5ZQN0-F1
#
_cell.length_a   1.000
_cell.length_b   1.000
_cell.length_c   1.000
_cell.angle_alpha   90.00
_cell.angle_beta   90.00
_cell.angle_gamma   90.00
#
_symmetry.space_group_name_H-M   'P 1'
#
loop_
_entity.id
_entity.type
_entity.pdbx_description
1 polymer ?
#
loop_
_entity_poly.entity_id
_entity_poly.type
_entity_poly.pdbx_seq_one_letter_code
_entity_poly.pdbx_strand_id
1 'polypeptide(L)'
;HIIFDSLTIDASGAGATYGFGVHLINNADSNVIRNCNILINTTSTSTNYAGIVISNSETSATTSGATRCDGNLVDNNTITGGYYGITLTGNTAEPVTGNQFINNRIRDFYNYGIYLNIVGPTLVEKNDISRPTRTVLTTFYGVYGTGTSNGVQVSKNKIHNPFDGDVSSTSDFFGVYFTGFDANAGTENIVSNNLIYDINGEGDQTGLYNSSADYALYYHNTVVLEDATSVSTLTTRSFYQTLTATGIKVRNNIFTIKRGGSGTQHALYFNTATSQIESDRNVLFLHAGTNHFVGRVNATDYATLAQWRAASAQDAGSESIDPEYANVLMDDYTPTLGAIDNLGLPVGITTDIVDAVRSTTTPDAGATEFAVPPCQNPPTPGTTVVAPNSGFCIGTTVILSLSGNSVGGGQTYQWQSAPTAAGPWTNISPVLNSPAFQWAVGTETFFQAVITCSGTSVTSSVESVTLNPYLLAGVYTIDPSSPPSATNYQSFQAAVSALDCGIGGDVFFDAVPGTYTEQIRIRPVGNANINNRVTFRSQNGDRT
;
A
#
# COMPACT_ATOMS: atom_id res chain seq x y z
N HIS A 1 -18.54 8.26 -38.35
CA HIS A 1 -19.53 7.38 -37.70
C HIS A 1 -19.48 5.97 -38.30
N ILE A 2 -18.62 5.14 -37.71
CA ILE A 2 -18.42 3.71 -37.97
C ILE A 2 -18.61 2.98 -36.63
N ILE A 3 -19.20 1.78 -36.65
CA ILE A 3 -19.38 0.94 -35.47
C ILE A 3 -18.65 -0.39 -35.70
N PHE A 4 -17.67 -0.69 -34.84
CA PHE A 4 -17.07 -2.02 -34.68
C PHE A 4 -17.72 -2.68 -33.46
N ASP A 5 -18.34 -3.84 -33.63
CA ASP A 5 -19.04 -4.54 -32.56
C ASP A 5 -18.77 -6.05 -32.61
N SER A 6 -18.31 -6.62 -31.49
CA SER A 6 -18.19 -8.07 -31.31
C SER A 6 -17.23 -8.75 -32.30
N LEU A 7 -16.15 -8.07 -32.67
CA LEU A 7 -15.12 -8.56 -33.58
C LEU A 7 -13.87 -9.03 -32.84
N THR A 8 -13.14 -10.00 -33.42
CA THR A 8 -11.73 -10.20 -33.11
C THR A 8 -10.89 -9.45 -34.12
N ILE A 9 -10.05 -8.52 -33.66
CA ILE A 9 -9.12 -7.73 -34.48
C ILE A 9 -7.71 -8.16 -34.11
N ASP A 10 -7.04 -8.89 -35.00
CA ASP A 10 -5.71 -9.45 -34.73
C ASP A 10 -4.62 -8.73 -35.51
N ALA A 11 -3.80 -7.97 -34.79
CA ALA A 11 -2.58 -7.32 -35.25
C ALA A 11 -1.34 -7.86 -34.49
N SER A 12 -1.38 -9.13 -34.04
CA SER A 12 -0.32 -9.78 -33.26
C SER A 12 0.80 -10.43 -34.08
N GLY A 13 0.67 -10.44 -35.41
CA GLY A 13 1.52 -11.18 -36.36
C GLY A 13 3.03 -11.10 -36.08
N ALA A 14 3.67 -12.26 -35.95
CA ALA A 14 5.12 -12.37 -35.74
C ALA A 14 5.90 -11.88 -36.97
N GLY A 15 6.89 -11.01 -36.76
CA GLY A 15 7.72 -10.46 -37.85
C GLY A 15 7.15 -9.21 -38.55
N ALA A 16 6.01 -8.68 -38.10
CA ALA A 16 5.51 -7.40 -38.58
C ALA A 16 6.43 -6.23 -38.11
N THR A 17 6.51 -5.16 -38.91
CA THR A 17 7.23 -3.92 -38.51
C THR A 17 6.33 -2.97 -37.71
N TYR A 18 5.00 -3.19 -37.76
CA TYR A 18 3.94 -2.36 -37.18
C TYR A 18 2.69 -3.21 -36.88
N GLY A 19 1.89 -2.79 -35.91
CA GLY A 19 0.64 -3.48 -35.53
C GLY A 19 -0.27 -2.59 -34.68
N PHE A 20 -1.10 -1.79 -35.33
CA PHE A 20 -2.21 -1.07 -34.68
C PHE A 20 -3.51 -1.84 -34.89
N GLY A 21 -4.26 -2.12 -33.82
CA GLY A 21 -5.53 -2.82 -33.90
C GLY A 21 -6.60 -1.98 -34.61
N VAL A 22 -6.91 -0.81 -34.07
CA VAL A 22 -7.79 0.18 -34.69
C VAL A 22 -7.11 1.54 -34.67
N HIS A 23 -7.15 2.28 -35.78
CA HIS A 23 -6.60 3.62 -35.87
C HIS A 23 -7.68 4.60 -36.37
N LEU A 24 -8.02 5.59 -35.55
CA LEU A 24 -8.88 6.71 -35.90
C LEU A 24 -8.03 7.94 -36.20
N ILE A 25 -8.02 8.38 -37.45
CA ILE A 25 -7.24 9.52 -37.93
C ILE A 25 -8.07 10.35 -38.92
N ASN A 26 -7.69 11.62 -39.10
CA ASN A 26 -8.24 12.50 -40.11
C ASN A 26 -9.76 12.72 -39.97
N ASN A 27 -10.15 13.30 -38.84
CA ASN A 27 -11.52 13.69 -38.53
C ASN A 27 -12.50 12.50 -38.42
N ALA A 28 -11.98 11.37 -37.92
CA ALA A 28 -12.77 10.18 -37.65
C ALA A 28 -13.59 10.37 -36.37
N ASP A 29 -14.76 11.00 -36.55
CA ASP A 29 -15.64 11.41 -35.45
C ASP A 29 -16.77 10.45 -35.18
N SER A 30 -17.18 10.45 -33.91
CA SER A 30 -18.39 9.80 -33.43
C SER A 30 -18.41 8.31 -33.78
N ASN A 31 -17.27 7.62 -33.72
CA ASN A 31 -17.21 6.18 -33.97
C ASN A 31 -17.42 5.40 -32.68
N VAL A 32 -17.80 4.13 -32.81
CA VAL A 32 -17.98 3.22 -31.68
C VAL A 32 -17.13 1.98 -31.91
N ILE A 33 -16.31 1.61 -30.94
CA ILE A 33 -15.58 0.35 -30.90
C ILE A 33 -16.05 -0.36 -29.64
N ARG A 34 -16.79 -1.46 -29.75
CA ARG A 34 -17.34 -2.12 -28.57
C ARG A 34 -17.36 -3.64 -28.63
N ASN A 35 -17.31 -4.30 -27.48
CA ASN A 35 -17.35 -5.75 -27.36
C ASN A 35 -16.28 -6.49 -28.19
N CYS A 36 -15.23 -5.81 -28.64
CA CYS A 36 -14.21 -6.40 -29.49
C CYS A 36 -13.09 -7.03 -28.66
N ASN A 37 -12.46 -8.06 -29.23
CA ASN A 37 -11.21 -8.64 -28.76
C ASN A 37 -10.06 -8.20 -29.67
N ILE A 38 -9.23 -7.27 -29.21
CA ILE A 38 -8.14 -6.66 -29.97
C ILE A 38 -6.82 -7.27 -29.50
N LEU A 39 -6.16 -8.01 -30.39
CA LEU A 39 -4.94 -8.77 -30.11
C LEU A 39 -3.75 -8.09 -30.77
N ILE A 40 -2.80 -7.64 -29.95
CA ILE A 40 -1.54 -7.03 -30.36
C ILE A 40 -0.39 -7.91 -29.85
N ASN A 41 0.78 -7.76 -30.46
CA ASN A 41 1.96 -8.52 -30.07
C ASN A 41 2.32 -8.30 -28.58
N THR A 42 2.46 -9.40 -27.83
CA THR A 42 2.71 -9.42 -26.37
C THR A 42 4.19 -9.49 -25.98
N THR A 43 5.10 -9.57 -26.95
CA THR A 43 6.56 -9.66 -26.70
C THR A 43 7.34 -8.47 -27.25
N SER A 44 6.79 -7.78 -28.26
CA SER A 44 7.39 -6.61 -28.89
C SER A 44 7.49 -5.44 -27.93
N THR A 45 8.67 -4.82 -27.90
CA THR A 45 8.96 -3.59 -27.14
C THR A 45 8.95 -2.34 -28.02
N SER A 46 8.53 -2.47 -29.28
CA SER A 46 8.50 -1.38 -30.26
C SER A 46 7.26 -0.52 -30.11
N THR A 47 7.43 0.80 -30.20
CA THR A 47 6.34 1.81 -30.19
C THR A 47 5.38 1.69 -31.38
N ASN A 48 5.68 0.86 -32.38
CA ASN A 48 4.83 0.64 -33.55
C ASN A 48 3.66 -0.33 -33.28
N TYR A 49 3.47 -0.76 -32.04
CA TYR A 49 2.42 -1.69 -31.64
C TYR A 49 1.47 -1.03 -30.64
N ALA A 50 0.18 -1.00 -30.95
CA ALA A 50 -0.84 -0.39 -30.09
C ALA A 50 -2.22 -1.00 -30.31
N GLY A 51 -3.07 -1.02 -29.28
CA GLY A 51 -4.45 -1.51 -29.39
C GLY A 51 -5.32 -0.58 -30.23
N ILE A 52 -5.68 0.57 -29.66
CA ILE A 52 -6.48 1.61 -30.32
C ILE A 52 -5.68 2.91 -30.35
N VAL A 53 -5.56 3.51 -31.54
CA VAL A 53 -4.77 4.70 -31.78
C VAL A 53 -5.66 5.84 -32.24
N ILE A 54 -5.47 7.01 -31.63
CA ILE A 54 -6.01 8.28 -32.11
C ILE A 54 -4.86 9.29 -32.12
N SER A 55 -4.23 9.48 -33.29
CA SER A 55 -3.04 10.31 -33.46
C SER A 55 -3.00 10.97 -34.86
N ASN A 56 -2.09 11.93 -35.06
CA ASN A 56 -1.95 12.67 -36.32
C ASN A 56 -0.90 12.06 -37.27
N SER A 57 -0.62 10.76 -37.13
CA SER A 57 0.37 10.09 -37.97
C SER A 57 -0.05 8.67 -38.29
N GLU A 58 0.02 8.29 -39.56
CA GLU A 58 -0.22 6.92 -40.03
C GLU A 58 0.77 5.91 -39.45
N THR A 59 1.94 6.36 -38.96
CA THR A 59 3.04 5.49 -38.54
C THR A 59 3.42 5.63 -37.07
N SER A 60 2.76 6.50 -36.31
CA SER A 60 3.12 6.77 -34.90
C SER A 60 1.89 6.93 -34.04
N ALA A 61 1.86 6.20 -32.91
CA ALA A 61 0.73 6.16 -32.00
C ALA A 61 0.55 7.45 -31.17
N THR A 62 1.57 8.32 -31.10
CA THR A 62 1.61 9.46 -30.17
C THR A 62 1.96 10.79 -30.84
N THR A 63 2.02 10.85 -32.18
CA THR A 63 2.28 12.10 -32.89
C THR A 63 1.14 13.09 -32.67
N SER A 64 1.46 14.22 -32.03
CA SER A 64 0.55 15.35 -31.83
C SER A 64 0.22 16.02 -33.17
N GLY A 65 -1.01 16.51 -33.29
CA GLY A 65 -1.46 17.28 -34.45
C GLY A 65 -2.98 17.37 -34.54
N ALA A 66 -3.47 17.88 -35.66
CA ALA A 66 -4.87 18.18 -35.89
C ALA A 66 -5.67 16.93 -36.30
N THR A 67 -5.79 15.96 -35.39
CA THR A 67 -6.52 14.72 -35.66
C THR A 67 -8.01 14.97 -35.85
N ARG A 68 -8.57 15.88 -35.03
CA ARG A 68 -10.00 16.22 -34.97
C ARG A 68 -10.89 14.98 -34.84
N CYS A 69 -10.43 13.94 -34.14
CA CYS A 69 -11.18 12.69 -33.95
C CYS A 69 -11.98 12.76 -32.64
N ASP A 70 -13.09 13.48 -32.67
CA ASP A 70 -13.90 13.84 -31.51
C ASP A 70 -15.09 12.89 -31.30
N GLY A 71 -15.51 12.76 -30.03
CA GLY A 71 -16.75 12.07 -29.69
C GLY A 71 -16.74 10.56 -29.91
N ASN A 72 -15.59 9.89 -29.95
CA ASN A 72 -15.52 8.44 -30.14
C ASN A 72 -15.76 7.68 -28.83
N LEU A 73 -16.41 6.53 -28.94
CA LEU A 73 -16.71 5.63 -27.82
C LEU A 73 -15.93 4.32 -27.99
N VAL A 74 -15.10 3.99 -27.00
CA VAL A 74 -14.43 2.70 -26.85
C VAL A 74 -14.99 2.03 -25.60
N ASP A 75 -15.88 1.05 -25.78
CA ASP A 75 -16.68 0.46 -24.70
C ASP A 75 -16.58 -1.07 -24.62
N ASN A 76 -16.29 -1.61 -23.44
CA ASN A 76 -16.35 -3.06 -23.20
C ASN A 76 -15.48 -3.91 -24.15
N ASN A 77 -14.31 -3.42 -24.54
CA ASN A 77 -13.35 -4.19 -25.35
C ASN A 77 -12.33 -4.90 -24.47
N THR A 78 -11.79 -6.00 -24.96
CA THR A 78 -10.56 -6.60 -24.42
C THR A 78 -9.39 -6.29 -25.35
N ILE A 79 -8.39 -5.56 -24.86
CA ILE A 79 -7.18 -5.19 -25.60
C ILE A 79 -6.00 -5.92 -24.96
N THR A 80 -5.28 -6.73 -25.74
CA THR A 80 -4.16 -7.55 -25.24
C THR A 80 -2.87 -7.21 -25.98
N GLY A 81 -1.79 -6.94 -25.26
CA GLY A 81 -0.48 -6.70 -25.84
C GLY A 81 -0.24 -5.25 -26.26
N GLY A 82 0.78 -5.04 -27.10
CA GLY A 82 1.16 -3.73 -27.62
C GLY A 82 2.12 -2.96 -26.73
N TYR A 83 2.68 -1.87 -27.26
CA TYR A 83 3.42 -0.89 -26.47
C TYR A 83 2.46 0.04 -25.72
N TYR A 84 1.36 0.38 -26.40
CA TYR A 84 0.25 1.18 -25.90
C TYR A 84 -1.04 0.34 -25.93
N GLY A 85 -1.88 0.42 -24.90
CA GLY A 85 -3.25 -0.09 -24.97
C GLY A 85 -4.13 0.83 -25.82
N ILE A 86 -4.34 2.06 -25.35
CA ILE A 86 -5.09 3.11 -26.04
C ILE A 86 -4.28 4.41 -26.08
N THR A 87 -4.23 5.10 -27.22
CA THR A 87 -3.65 6.46 -27.32
C THR A 87 -4.67 7.48 -27.80
N LEU A 88 -4.65 8.68 -27.20
CA LEU A 88 -5.44 9.84 -27.59
C LEU A 88 -4.56 11.07 -27.65
N THR A 89 -4.37 11.61 -28.85
CA THR A 89 -3.42 12.70 -29.10
C THR A 89 -4.09 13.83 -29.87
N GLY A 90 -4.10 15.03 -29.30
CA GLY A 90 -4.46 16.27 -29.97
C GLY A 90 -3.28 17.21 -30.15
N ASN A 91 -3.56 18.50 -30.29
CA ASN A 91 -2.55 19.56 -30.25
C ASN A 91 -3.11 20.81 -29.57
N THR A 92 -2.23 21.75 -29.21
CA THR A 92 -2.61 22.91 -28.39
C THR A 92 -3.64 23.83 -29.06
N ALA A 93 -3.64 23.92 -30.39
CA ALA A 93 -4.61 24.73 -31.13
C ALA A 93 -5.94 23.99 -31.36
N GLU A 94 -5.90 22.66 -31.47
CA GLU A 94 -7.07 21.79 -31.69
C GLU A 94 -6.98 20.55 -30.78
N PRO A 95 -7.29 20.69 -29.48
CA PRO A 95 -7.39 19.56 -28.57
C PRO A 95 -8.54 18.64 -28.98
N VAL A 96 -8.34 17.33 -28.87
CA VAL A 96 -9.39 16.36 -29.18
C VAL A 96 -10.30 16.20 -27.97
N THR A 97 -11.61 16.15 -28.16
CA THR A 97 -12.62 16.18 -27.09
C THR A 97 -13.77 15.19 -27.28
N GLY A 98 -14.51 14.93 -26.20
CA GLY A 98 -15.71 14.09 -26.19
C GLY A 98 -15.45 12.59 -26.30
N ASN A 99 -14.18 12.16 -26.31
CA ASN A 99 -13.82 10.75 -26.39
C ASN A 99 -14.05 10.06 -25.04
N GLN A 100 -14.51 8.82 -25.10
CA GLN A 100 -14.89 8.03 -23.94
C GLN A 100 -14.28 6.63 -24.06
N PHE A 101 -13.45 6.26 -23.10
CA PHE A 101 -12.84 4.95 -22.96
C PHE A 101 -13.43 4.31 -21.70
N ILE A 102 -14.42 3.44 -21.88
CA ILE A 102 -15.22 2.91 -20.79
C ILE A 102 -15.27 1.38 -20.74
N ASN A 103 -15.27 0.79 -19.54
CA ASN A 103 -15.46 -0.66 -19.33
C ASN A 103 -14.45 -1.57 -20.08
N ASN A 104 -13.30 -1.07 -20.53
CA ASN A 104 -12.37 -1.89 -21.30
C ASN A 104 -11.44 -2.68 -20.37
N ARG A 105 -11.09 -3.89 -20.78
CA ARG A 105 -10.00 -4.67 -20.19
C ARG A 105 -8.73 -4.51 -21.02
N ILE A 106 -7.77 -3.76 -20.52
CA ILE A 106 -6.50 -3.43 -21.18
C ILE A 106 -5.39 -4.21 -20.47
N ARG A 107 -4.84 -5.22 -21.15
CA ARG A 107 -3.90 -6.16 -20.51
C ARG A 107 -2.65 -6.44 -21.31
N ASP A 108 -1.56 -6.74 -20.61
CA ASP A 108 -0.30 -7.22 -21.17
C ASP A 108 0.41 -6.26 -22.16
N PHE A 109 0.11 -4.96 -22.06
CA PHE A 109 0.84 -3.90 -22.76
C PHE A 109 2.28 -3.79 -22.22
N TYR A 110 3.19 -3.20 -22.99
CA TYR A 110 4.59 -3.07 -22.60
C TYR A 110 4.80 -1.89 -21.66
N ASN A 111 4.32 -0.69 -22.01
CA ASN A 111 4.66 0.54 -21.29
C ASN A 111 3.41 1.35 -20.83
N TYR A 112 2.48 1.67 -21.75
CA TYR A 112 1.34 2.54 -21.44
C TYR A 112 0.00 1.81 -21.62
N GLY A 113 -0.84 1.76 -20.59
CA GLY A 113 -2.20 1.27 -20.68
C GLY A 113 -3.05 2.24 -21.48
N ILE A 114 -3.22 3.47 -20.96
CA ILE A 114 -3.89 4.58 -21.65
C ILE A 114 -2.96 5.79 -21.68
N TYR A 115 -2.72 6.34 -22.87
CA TYR A 115 -1.88 7.52 -23.10
C TYR A 115 -2.73 8.68 -23.61
N LEU A 116 -2.74 9.79 -22.88
CA LEU A 116 -3.46 11.03 -23.20
C LEU A 116 -2.47 12.16 -23.42
N ASN A 117 -2.59 12.88 -24.54
CA ASN A 117 -1.71 14.01 -24.85
C ASN A 117 -2.48 15.16 -25.51
N ILE A 118 -2.55 16.29 -24.80
CA ILE A 118 -3.22 17.53 -25.23
C ILE A 118 -4.68 17.27 -25.65
N VAL A 119 -5.53 17.02 -24.66
CA VAL A 119 -6.93 16.61 -24.85
C VAL A 119 -7.89 17.55 -24.11
N GLY A 120 -9.08 17.74 -24.68
CA GLY A 120 -10.21 18.36 -23.98
C GLY A 120 -10.98 17.34 -23.14
N PRO A 121 -12.23 17.66 -22.76
CA PRO A 121 -13.08 16.76 -21.98
C PRO A 121 -13.07 15.34 -22.53
N THR A 122 -12.57 14.40 -21.72
CA THR A 122 -12.37 12.98 -22.09
C THR A 122 -12.72 12.14 -20.87
N LEU A 123 -13.48 11.07 -21.06
CA LEU A 123 -13.86 10.15 -19.99
C LEU A 123 -13.04 8.86 -20.10
N VAL A 124 -12.30 8.53 -19.05
CA VAL A 124 -11.60 7.25 -18.86
C VAL A 124 -12.23 6.60 -17.64
N GLU A 125 -13.26 5.78 -17.85
CA GLU A 125 -14.10 5.28 -16.75
C GLU A 125 -14.24 3.75 -16.71
N LYS A 126 -14.17 3.13 -15.53
CA LYS A 126 -14.45 1.69 -15.33
C LYS A 126 -13.57 0.73 -16.15
N ASN A 127 -12.38 1.16 -16.57
CA ASN A 127 -11.45 0.26 -17.25
C ASN A 127 -10.71 -0.61 -16.22
N ASP A 128 -10.40 -1.84 -16.61
CA ASP A 128 -9.53 -2.80 -15.92
C ASP A 128 -8.18 -2.82 -16.64
N ILE A 129 -7.13 -2.35 -15.98
CA ILE A 129 -5.80 -2.12 -16.57
C ILE A 129 -4.76 -2.95 -15.82
N SER A 130 -4.15 -3.93 -16.49
CA SER A 130 -3.24 -4.89 -15.85
C SER A 130 -2.14 -5.43 -16.77
N ARG A 131 -1.12 -6.12 -16.22
CA ARG A 131 -0.07 -6.79 -17.00
C ARG A 131 0.28 -8.17 -16.39
N PRO A 132 -0.69 -9.10 -16.33
CA PRO A 132 -0.56 -10.33 -15.54
C PRO A 132 0.34 -11.42 -16.16
N THR A 133 0.60 -11.40 -17.47
CA THR A 133 1.29 -12.53 -18.14
C THR A 133 2.58 -12.14 -18.85
N ARG A 134 2.84 -10.84 -19.04
CA ARG A 134 4.00 -10.37 -19.79
C ARG A 134 5.29 -10.55 -18.98
N THR A 135 6.33 -11.12 -19.60
CA THR A 135 7.64 -11.39 -18.95
C THR A 135 8.75 -10.42 -19.35
N VAL A 136 8.62 -9.74 -20.50
CA VAL A 136 9.55 -8.68 -20.93
C VAL A 136 8.94 -7.34 -20.55
N LEU A 137 9.48 -6.75 -19.49
CA LEU A 137 8.86 -5.63 -18.78
C LEU A 137 9.66 -4.32 -18.92
N THR A 138 8.96 -3.23 -18.67
CA THR A 138 9.50 -1.89 -18.44
C THR A 138 8.57 -1.18 -17.46
N THR A 139 8.76 0.13 -17.27
CA THR A 139 7.86 0.97 -16.48
C THR A 139 6.40 0.69 -16.85
N PHE A 140 5.55 0.57 -15.83
CA PHE A 140 4.11 0.43 -16.00
C PHE A 140 3.47 1.81 -15.82
N TYR A 141 2.79 2.32 -16.85
CA TYR A 141 1.89 3.46 -16.73
C TYR A 141 0.46 2.98 -16.96
N GLY A 142 -0.37 3.00 -15.90
CA GLY A 142 -1.79 2.64 -16.03
C GLY A 142 -2.53 3.66 -16.90
N VAL A 143 -2.62 4.90 -16.40
CA VAL A 143 -3.10 6.06 -17.16
C VAL A 143 -2.03 7.16 -17.13
N TYR A 144 -1.54 7.55 -18.31
CA TYR A 144 -0.56 8.60 -18.48
C TYR A 144 -1.16 9.81 -19.19
N GLY A 145 -1.00 10.99 -18.60
CA GLY A 145 -1.44 12.27 -19.17
C GLY A 145 -0.25 13.23 -19.32
N THR A 146 -0.11 13.82 -20.50
CA THR A 146 0.86 14.88 -20.75
C THR A 146 0.35 16.00 -21.66
N GLY A 147 0.95 17.18 -21.53
CA GLY A 147 0.52 18.38 -22.26
C GLY A 147 -0.81 18.97 -21.76
N THR A 148 -0.94 20.29 -21.88
CA THR A 148 -2.08 21.07 -21.39
C THR A 148 -3.41 20.46 -21.85
N SER A 149 -4.23 20.04 -20.89
CA SER A 149 -5.46 19.27 -21.11
C SER A 149 -6.49 19.67 -20.07
N ASN A 150 -7.78 19.70 -20.44
CA ASN A 150 -8.83 20.26 -19.59
C ASN A 150 -10.07 19.36 -19.53
N GLY A 151 -10.69 19.26 -18.36
CA GLY A 151 -11.95 18.55 -18.14
C GLY A 151 -11.86 17.03 -18.31
N VAL A 152 -10.67 16.45 -18.18
CA VAL A 152 -10.48 14.99 -18.25
C VAL A 152 -10.97 14.35 -16.96
N GLN A 153 -11.71 13.25 -17.07
CA GLN A 153 -12.17 12.46 -15.94
C GLN A 153 -11.57 11.06 -16.03
N VAL A 154 -10.71 10.70 -15.07
CA VAL A 154 -10.17 9.35 -14.89
C VAL A 154 -10.88 8.76 -13.67
N SER A 155 -11.98 8.04 -13.90
CA SER A 155 -12.90 7.63 -12.85
C SER A 155 -13.10 6.11 -12.75
N LYS A 156 -13.23 5.58 -11.53
CA LYS A 156 -13.71 4.19 -11.30
C LYS A 156 -12.88 3.09 -11.98
N ASN A 157 -11.64 3.36 -12.39
CA ASN A 157 -10.79 2.36 -13.04
C ASN A 157 -10.15 1.44 -11.99
N LYS A 158 -9.91 0.19 -12.38
CA LYS A 158 -9.09 -0.77 -11.64
C LYS A 158 -7.72 -0.85 -12.29
N ILE A 159 -6.66 -0.68 -11.51
CA ILE A 159 -5.26 -0.76 -11.99
C ILE A 159 -4.50 -1.71 -11.08
N HIS A 160 -4.05 -2.84 -11.61
CA HIS A 160 -3.52 -3.95 -10.80
C HIS A 160 -2.59 -4.89 -11.57
N ASN A 161 -1.93 -5.83 -10.87
CA ASN A 161 -1.06 -6.87 -11.44
C ASN A 161 -0.04 -6.35 -12.48
N PRO A 162 0.85 -5.40 -12.12
CA PRO A 162 1.75 -4.78 -13.08
C PRO A 162 2.97 -5.64 -13.47
N PHE A 163 3.39 -6.59 -12.64
CA PHE A 163 4.61 -7.38 -12.90
C PHE A 163 4.47 -8.88 -12.58
N ASP A 164 3.26 -9.46 -12.57
CA ASP A 164 3.06 -10.89 -12.25
C ASP A 164 3.91 -11.84 -13.11
N GLY A 165 4.19 -11.48 -14.36
CA GLY A 165 5.05 -12.28 -15.25
C GLY A 165 6.53 -12.26 -14.87
N ASP A 166 6.99 -11.29 -14.07
CA ASP A 166 8.31 -11.23 -13.45
C ASP A 166 8.30 -10.31 -12.21
N VAL A 167 7.93 -10.87 -11.06
CA VAL A 167 7.81 -10.13 -9.79
C VAL A 167 9.16 -9.58 -9.29
N SER A 168 10.28 -10.04 -9.84
CA SER A 168 11.61 -9.53 -9.49
C SER A 168 12.00 -8.24 -10.24
N SER A 169 11.16 -7.79 -11.17
CA SER A 169 11.43 -6.62 -12.00
C SER A 169 11.65 -5.36 -11.16
N THR A 170 12.72 -4.64 -11.45
CA THR A 170 13.02 -3.32 -10.86
C THR A 170 12.42 -2.16 -11.66
N SER A 171 11.54 -2.45 -12.62
CA SER A 171 10.86 -1.40 -13.39
C SER A 171 9.84 -0.66 -12.54
N ASP A 172 9.70 0.65 -12.77
CA ASP A 172 8.83 1.48 -11.96
C ASP A 172 7.34 1.23 -12.24
N PHE A 173 6.50 1.47 -11.24
CA PHE A 173 5.05 1.47 -11.36
C PHE A 173 4.49 2.87 -11.14
N PHE A 174 3.64 3.29 -12.08
CA PHE A 174 2.84 4.49 -12.00
C PHE A 174 1.36 4.16 -12.32
N GLY A 175 0.49 4.22 -11.31
CA GLY A 175 -0.94 3.95 -11.49
C GLY A 175 -1.60 4.99 -12.39
N VAL A 176 -1.68 6.22 -11.91
CA VAL A 176 -2.07 7.40 -12.71
C VAL A 176 -0.94 8.42 -12.65
N TYR A 177 -0.44 8.84 -13.81
CA TYR A 177 0.66 9.80 -13.91
C TYR A 177 0.33 10.97 -14.83
N PHE A 178 0.27 12.18 -14.25
CA PHE A 178 0.14 13.43 -14.97
C PHE A 178 1.44 14.25 -14.95
N THR A 179 1.89 14.72 -16.11
CA THR A 179 3.11 15.54 -16.26
C THR A 179 2.92 16.63 -17.32
N GLY A 180 2.94 17.89 -16.90
CA GLY A 180 2.51 19.02 -17.73
C GLY A 180 1.07 18.90 -18.21
N PHE A 181 0.23 18.11 -17.51
CA PHE A 181 -1.18 17.87 -17.87
C PHE A 181 -2.08 18.98 -17.33
N ASP A 182 -1.67 20.21 -17.59
CA ASP A 182 -2.17 21.40 -16.92
C ASP A 182 -3.60 21.71 -17.35
N ALA A 183 -4.49 21.85 -16.36
CA ALA A 183 -5.84 22.35 -16.55
C ALA A 183 -5.97 23.81 -16.12
N ASN A 184 -7.18 24.35 -16.18
CA ASN A 184 -7.56 25.67 -15.69
C ASN A 184 -8.60 25.55 -14.55
N ALA A 185 -8.67 26.57 -13.70
CA ALA A 185 -9.73 26.68 -12.69
C ALA A 185 -11.13 26.61 -13.35
N GLY A 186 -11.99 25.72 -12.85
CA GLY A 186 -13.33 25.45 -13.40
C GLY A 186 -13.38 24.42 -14.53
N THR A 187 -12.24 23.95 -15.04
CA THR A 187 -12.13 22.87 -16.03
C THR A 187 -11.08 21.84 -15.61
N GLU A 188 -11.06 21.54 -14.32
CA GLU A 188 -10.07 20.69 -13.68
C GLU A 188 -10.01 19.27 -14.29
N ASN A 189 -8.82 18.66 -14.24
CA ASN A 189 -8.66 17.24 -14.53
C ASN A 189 -8.91 16.45 -13.25
N ILE A 190 -9.85 15.51 -13.26
CA ILE A 190 -10.33 14.82 -12.07
C ILE A 190 -9.97 13.34 -12.13
N VAL A 191 -9.23 12.87 -11.13
CA VAL A 191 -8.91 11.46 -10.88
C VAL A 191 -9.74 11.00 -9.68
N SER A 192 -10.74 10.15 -9.89
CA SER A 192 -11.65 9.77 -8.81
C SER A 192 -12.11 8.32 -8.76
N ASN A 193 -12.44 7.81 -7.57
CA ASN A 193 -12.96 6.45 -7.39
C ASN A 193 -12.09 5.33 -8.00
N ASN A 194 -10.84 5.58 -8.35
CA ASN A 194 -9.99 4.53 -8.92
C ASN A 194 -9.53 3.61 -7.79
N LEU A 195 -9.48 2.31 -8.08
CA LEU A 195 -8.93 1.28 -7.20
C LEU A 195 -7.61 0.80 -7.78
N ILE A 196 -6.50 1.13 -7.11
CA ILE A 196 -5.15 0.71 -7.47
C ILE A 196 -4.70 -0.30 -6.43
N TYR A 197 -4.48 -1.55 -6.81
CA TYR A 197 -4.30 -2.66 -5.88
C TYR A 197 -3.48 -3.82 -6.49
N ASP A 198 -3.10 -4.80 -5.68
CA ASP A 198 -2.29 -5.97 -6.10
C ASP A 198 -1.04 -5.54 -6.91
N ILE A 199 -0.27 -4.64 -6.32
CA ILE A 199 0.93 -4.04 -6.91
C ILE A 199 2.18 -4.76 -6.38
N ASN A 200 2.75 -5.62 -7.21
CA ASN A 200 4.02 -6.32 -6.98
C ASN A 200 5.21 -5.61 -7.67
N GLY A 201 6.36 -6.28 -7.75
CA GLY A 201 7.58 -5.75 -8.37
C GLY A 201 8.53 -5.10 -7.37
N GLU A 202 9.80 -5.01 -7.74
CA GLU A 202 10.88 -4.51 -6.89
C GLU A 202 11.30 -3.07 -7.23
N GLY A 203 10.70 -2.45 -8.26
CA GLY A 203 10.92 -1.06 -8.70
C GLY A 203 10.40 0.03 -7.74
N ASP A 204 10.55 1.30 -8.12
CA ASP A 204 9.82 2.38 -7.46
C ASP A 204 8.32 2.20 -7.70
N GLN A 205 7.48 2.35 -6.68
CA GLN A 205 6.03 2.25 -6.80
C GLN A 205 5.37 3.57 -6.45
N THR A 206 4.63 4.16 -7.38
CA THR A 206 3.81 5.36 -7.12
C THR A 206 2.37 5.16 -7.60
N GLY A 207 1.39 5.26 -6.70
CA GLY A 207 -0.02 5.10 -7.06
C GLY A 207 -0.53 6.26 -7.92
N LEU A 208 -0.49 7.47 -7.37
CA LEU A 208 -0.90 8.71 -8.01
C LEU A 208 0.29 9.65 -8.11
N TYR A 209 0.73 9.93 -9.33
CA TYR A 209 1.88 10.78 -9.61
C TYR A 209 1.44 12.06 -10.33
N ASN A 210 1.73 13.22 -9.74
CA ASN A 210 1.65 14.51 -10.40
C ASN A 210 3.03 15.19 -10.50
N SER A 211 3.57 15.31 -11.71
CA SER A 211 4.87 15.90 -12.01
C SER A 211 4.78 17.27 -12.69
N SER A 212 3.73 18.03 -12.39
CA SER A 212 3.55 19.49 -12.60
C SER A 212 2.13 19.86 -13.00
N ALA A 213 1.16 18.92 -13.05
CA ALA A 213 -0.16 19.26 -13.59
C ALA A 213 -0.90 20.22 -12.67
N ASP A 214 -1.19 21.39 -13.21
CA ASP A 214 -2.05 22.39 -12.58
C ASP A 214 -3.51 21.93 -12.59
N TYR A 215 -4.24 22.26 -11.52
CA TYR A 215 -5.68 22.03 -11.38
C TYR A 215 -6.07 20.55 -11.55
N ALA A 216 -5.22 19.64 -11.07
CA ALA A 216 -5.48 18.21 -10.96
C ALA A 216 -6.09 17.84 -9.60
N LEU A 217 -7.27 17.21 -9.62
CA LEU A 217 -8.05 16.88 -8.42
C LEU A 217 -8.09 15.36 -8.22
N TYR A 218 -7.69 14.91 -7.04
CA TYR A 218 -7.61 13.50 -6.66
C TYR A 218 -8.60 13.22 -5.53
N TYR A 219 -9.73 12.60 -5.87
CA TYR A 219 -10.85 12.39 -4.94
C TYR A 219 -11.26 10.94 -4.81
N HIS A 220 -11.50 10.46 -3.60
CA HIS A 220 -12.12 9.14 -3.41
C HIS A 220 -11.36 7.98 -4.08
N ASN A 221 -10.04 8.09 -4.31
CA ASN A 221 -9.28 6.96 -4.83
C ASN A 221 -8.87 6.04 -3.68
N THR A 222 -8.85 4.73 -3.91
CA THR A 222 -8.24 3.76 -3.01
C THR A 222 -6.95 3.25 -3.65
N VAL A 223 -5.82 3.53 -3.02
CA VAL A 223 -4.49 3.11 -3.47
C VAL A 223 -3.89 2.19 -2.42
N VAL A 224 -3.57 0.98 -2.84
CA VAL A 224 -3.10 -0.10 -1.98
C VAL A 224 -1.79 -0.66 -2.53
N LEU A 225 -0.71 -0.40 -1.80
CA LEU A 225 0.67 -0.82 -2.14
C LEU A 225 1.15 -1.74 -1.02
N GLU A 226 0.81 -3.03 -1.12
CA GLU A 226 0.77 -3.94 0.03
C GLU A 226 1.53 -5.25 -0.13
N ASP A 227 2.41 -5.38 -1.15
CA ASP A 227 3.24 -6.56 -1.31
C ASP A 227 4.23 -6.70 -0.13
N ALA A 228 3.76 -7.36 0.93
CA ALA A 228 4.50 -7.59 2.17
C ALA A 228 5.69 -8.56 1.97
N THR A 229 5.75 -9.25 0.83
CA THR A 229 6.84 -10.17 0.49
C THR A 229 8.00 -9.49 -0.22
N SER A 230 7.78 -8.28 -0.74
CA SER A 230 8.82 -7.48 -1.39
C SER A 230 10.02 -7.26 -0.46
N VAL A 231 11.21 -7.27 -1.05
CA VAL A 231 12.49 -7.00 -0.36
C VAL A 231 13.13 -5.70 -0.84
N SER A 232 12.37 -4.88 -1.58
CA SER A 232 12.88 -3.71 -2.28
C SER A 232 13.53 -2.70 -1.34
N THR A 233 14.58 -2.06 -1.85
CA THR A 233 15.22 -0.89 -1.23
C THR A 233 14.75 0.42 -1.88
N LEU A 234 13.88 0.34 -2.90
CA LEU A 234 13.37 1.46 -3.67
C LEU A 234 12.12 2.08 -3.05
N THR A 235 11.77 3.27 -3.51
CA THR A 235 10.75 4.10 -2.86
C THR A 235 9.33 3.65 -3.19
N THR A 236 8.42 3.87 -2.23
CA THR A 236 6.99 3.58 -2.39
C THR A 236 6.17 4.79 -1.97
N ARG A 237 5.30 5.29 -2.84
CA ARG A 237 4.49 6.49 -2.60
C ARG A 237 3.04 6.30 -3.02
N SER A 238 2.08 6.59 -2.14
CA SER A 238 0.67 6.56 -2.57
C SER A 238 0.34 7.78 -3.44
N PHE A 239 0.75 8.98 -3.01
CA PHE A 239 0.64 10.22 -3.77
C PHE A 239 1.97 10.98 -3.82
N TYR A 240 2.36 11.42 -5.01
CA TYR A 240 3.61 12.16 -5.24
C TYR A 240 3.38 13.43 -6.06
N GLN A 241 3.72 14.59 -5.49
CA GLN A 241 3.83 15.87 -6.20
C GLN A 241 5.31 16.27 -6.33
N THR A 242 5.84 16.37 -7.56
CA THR A 242 7.27 16.66 -7.79
C THR A 242 7.58 18.10 -8.12
N LEU A 243 7.11 18.60 -9.26
CA LEU A 243 7.43 19.95 -9.76
C LEU A 243 6.38 20.97 -9.30
N THR A 244 6.63 22.27 -9.55
CA THR A 244 5.66 23.33 -9.21
C THR A 244 4.34 23.09 -9.93
N ALA A 245 3.23 23.19 -9.19
CA ALA A 245 1.89 23.16 -9.73
C ALA A 245 0.90 23.90 -8.82
N THR A 246 -0.19 24.42 -9.38
CA THR A 246 -1.26 25.12 -8.65
C THR A 246 -2.56 24.33 -8.64
N GLY A 247 -3.45 24.61 -7.68
CA GLY A 247 -4.83 24.11 -7.70
C GLY A 247 -4.99 22.61 -7.47
N ILE A 248 -4.00 21.94 -6.87
CA ILE A 248 -4.08 20.51 -6.60
C ILE A 248 -4.97 20.26 -5.39
N LYS A 249 -5.85 19.27 -5.47
CA LYS A 249 -6.61 18.79 -4.30
C LYS A 249 -6.43 17.30 -4.14
N VAL A 250 -6.17 16.87 -2.91
CA VAL A 250 -6.02 15.46 -2.52
C VAL A 250 -6.99 15.22 -1.37
N ARG A 251 -8.23 14.80 -1.67
CA ARG A 251 -9.26 14.67 -0.63
C ARG A 251 -10.01 13.36 -0.68
N ASN A 252 -10.46 12.91 0.49
CA ASN A 252 -11.27 11.69 0.61
C ASN A 252 -10.61 10.45 0.02
N ASN A 253 -9.28 10.36 -0.11
CA ASN A 253 -8.62 9.16 -0.64
C ASN A 253 -8.30 8.18 0.50
N ILE A 254 -8.19 6.89 0.18
CA ILE A 254 -7.58 5.89 1.05
C ILE A 254 -6.22 5.52 0.45
N PHE A 255 -5.16 5.75 1.23
CA PHE A 255 -3.78 5.41 0.89
C PHE A 255 -3.27 4.42 1.93
N THR A 256 -3.02 3.19 1.48
CA THR A 256 -2.57 2.09 2.31
C THR A 256 -1.25 1.58 1.77
N ILE A 257 -0.18 1.69 2.57
CA ILE A 257 1.13 1.12 2.26
C ILE A 257 1.46 0.04 3.28
N LYS A 258 1.55 -1.20 2.78
CA LYS A 258 2.03 -2.36 3.54
C LYS A 258 3.18 -3.11 2.83
N ARG A 259 3.76 -2.50 1.78
CA ARG A 259 4.88 -3.09 1.02
C ARG A 259 6.05 -3.42 1.96
N GLY A 260 6.65 -4.59 1.79
CA GLY A 260 7.84 -5.01 2.51
C GLY A 260 9.11 -4.24 2.07
N GLY A 261 10.27 -4.72 2.54
CA GLY A 261 11.57 -4.18 2.19
C GLY A 261 12.06 -3.06 3.11
N SER A 262 13.16 -2.41 2.71
CA SER A 262 13.80 -1.32 3.49
C SER A 262 13.74 0.05 2.82
N GLY A 263 13.12 0.10 1.63
CA GLY A 263 12.87 1.31 0.88
C GLY A 263 12.05 2.35 1.65
N THR A 264 12.21 3.61 1.27
CA THR A 264 11.49 4.70 1.91
C THR A 264 10.03 4.75 1.44
N GLN A 265 9.10 4.93 2.38
CA GLN A 265 7.66 4.90 2.12
C GLN A 265 6.99 6.20 2.53
N HIS A 266 6.10 6.71 1.67
CA HIS A 266 5.32 7.93 1.93
C HIS A 266 3.87 7.79 1.50
N ALA A 267 2.90 8.06 2.38
CA ALA A 267 1.52 8.20 1.90
C ALA A 267 1.39 9.48 1.06
N LEU A 268 1.89 10.62 1.57
CA LEU A 268 1.94 11.89 0.85
C LEU A 268 3.38 12.39 0.67
N TYR A 269 3.80 12.71 -0.55
CA TYR A 269 5.10 13.31 -0.82
C TYR A 269 4.95 14.61 -1.60
N PHE A 270 5.15 15.76 -0.94
CA PHE A 270 5.12 17.08 -1.56
C PHE A 270 6.54 17.64 -1.68
N ASN A 271 7.14 17.49 -2.86
CA ASN A 271 8.54 17.83 -3.08
C ASN A 271 8.80 19.35 -3.17
N THR A 272 7.89 20.08 -3.81
CA THR A 272 8.10 21.49 -4.18
C THR A 272 7.27 22.43 -3.31
N ALA A 273 7.95 23.32 -2.59
CA ALA A 273 7.36 24.25 -1.62
C ALA A 273 6.35 25.22 -2.24
N THR A 274 6.56 25.62 -3.49
CA THR A 274 5.72 26.59 -4.20
C THR A 274 4.47 25.98 -4.79
N SER A 275 4.29 24.66 -4.71
CA SER A 275 3.07 24.01 -5.18
C SER A 275 1.90 24.35 -4.27
N GLN A 276 0.75 24.67 -4.85
CA GLN A 276 -0.49 24.94 -4.11
C GLN A 276 -1.32 23.66 -4.05
N ILE A 277 -1.28 23.00 -2.90
CA ILE A 277 -1.90 21.69 -2.66
C ILE A 277 -2.84 21.82 -1.46
N GLU A 278 -4.06 21.32 -1.60
CA GLU A 278 -5.02 21.17 -0.51
C GLU A 278 -5.29 19.69 -0.24
N SER A 279 -4.78 19.17 0.87
CA SER A 279 -4.98 17.80 1.34
C SER A 279 -5.86 17.77 2.59
N ASP A 280 -6.96 17.01 2.56
CA ASP A 280 -7.78 16.76 3.76
C ASP A 280 -8.68 15.54 3.62
N ARG A 281 -9.14 14.99 4.76
CA ARG A 281 -10.13 13.90 4.83
C ARG A 281 -9.68 12.60 4.17
N ASN A 282 -8.37 12.36 4.11
CA ASN A 282 -7.79 11.12 3.58
C ASN A 282 -7.60 10.08 4.70
N VAL A 283 -7.55 8.80 4.36
CA VAL A 283 -6.99 7.76 5.23
C VAL A 283 -5.55 7.51 4.77
N LEU A 284 -4.57 7.74 5.64
CA LEU A 284 -3.14 7.72 5.35
C LEU A 284 -2.45 6.63 6.18
N PHE A 285 -2.65 5.37 5.82
CA PHE A 285 -2.13 4.24 6.57
C PHE A 285 -0.81 3.73 6.01
N LEU A 286 0.18 3.59 6.88
CA LEU A 286 1.40 2.82 6.64
C LEU A 286 1.63 1.86 7.79
N HIS A 287 2.14 0.66 7.52
CA HIS A 287 2.63 -0.19 8.60
C HIS A 287 3.83 0.47 9.30
N ALA A 288 4.07 0.16 10.58
CA ALA A 288 5.19 0.73 11.32
C ALA A 288 6.55 0.33 10.70
N GLY A 289 7.46 1.29 10.54
CA GLY A 289 8.79 1.07 9.97
C GLY A 289 9.69 2.30 10.12
N THR A 290 11.00 2.10 10.07
CA THR A 290 11.98 3.19 10.31
C THR A 290 11.95 4.27 9.23
N ASN A 291 11.70 3.89 7.96
CA ASN A 291 11.69 4.80 6.81
C ASN A 291 10.26 5.06 6.30
N HIS A 292 9.27 5.00 7.20
CA HIS A 292 7.85 5.04 6.85
C HIS A 292 7.26 6.36 7.35
N PHE A 293 6.68 7.13 6.43
CA PHE A 293 6.28 8.50 6.71
C PHE A 293 4.86 8.76 6.20
N VAL A 294 4.00 9.31 7.07
CA VAL A 294 2.65 9.74 6.67
C VAL A 294 2.73 10.85 5.64
N GLY A 295 3.70 11.76 5.79
CA GLY A 295 3.86 12.86 4.85
C GLY A 295 5.28 13.38 4.77
N ARG A 296 5.58 14.04 3.66
CA ARG A 296 6.79 14.84 3.47
C ARG A 296 6.42 16.18 2.84
N VAL A 297 7.02 17.25 3.34
CA VAL A 297 7.02 18.55 2.67
C VAL A 297 8.47 19.00 2.46
N ASN A 298 8.80 19.38 1.22
CA ASN A 298 10.13 19.82 0.84
C ASN A 298 11.21 18.75 1.13
N ALA A 299 12.09 19.03 2.11
CA ALA A 299 13.19 18.19 2.49
C ALA A 299 12.92 17.34 3.76
N THR A 300 11.77 17.50 4.41
CA THR A 300 11.51 16.96 5.76
C THR A 300 10.40 15.92 5.76
N ASP A 301 10.71 14.76 6.32
CA ASP A 301 9.80 13.63 6.50
C ASP A 301 9.12 13.65 7.87
N TYR A 302 7.84 13.27 7.91
CA TYR A 302 7.02 13.21 9.13
C TYR A 302 6.45 11.81 9.29
N ALA A 303 6.86 11.13 10.36
CA ALA A 303 6.53 9.73 10.61
C ALA A 303 5.05 9.53 10.98
N THR A 304 4.43 10.51 11.63
CA THR A 304 3.04 10.40 12.11
C THR A 304 2.13 11.48 11.57
N LEU A 305 0.82 11.20 11.53
CA LEU A 305 -0.19 12.18 11.13
C LEU A 305 -0.18 13.42 12.05
N ALA A 306 0.12 13.27 13.33
CA ALA A 306 0.24 14.40 14.25
C ALA A 306 1.42 15.32 13.89
N GLN A 307 2.57 14.75 13.54
CA GLN A 307 3.73 15.51 13.06
C GLN A 307 3.45 16.20 11.72
N TRP A 308 2.79 15.47 10.80
CA TRP A 308 2.37 16.00 9.51
C TRP A 308 1.46 17.23 9.67
N ARG A 309 0.37 17.10 10.42
CA ARG A 309 -0.59 18.19 10.68
C ARG A 309 0.07 19.43 11.26
N ALA A 310 0.97 19.23 12.23
CA ALA A 310 1.67 20.33 12.88
C ALA A 310 2.57 21.11 11.91
N ALA A 311 3.15 20.42 10.92
CA ALA A 311 4.08 21.02 9.98
C ALA A 311 3.41 21.56 8.70
N SER A 312 2.45 20.84 8.14
CA SER A 312 1.80 21.18 6.87
C SER A 312 0.58 22.10 7.06
N ALA A 313 -0.04 22.09 8.25
CA ALA A 313 -1.35 22.66 8.52
C ALA A 313 -2.48 22.08 7.61
N GLN A 314 -2.27 20.88 7.08
CA GLN A 314 -3.21 20.13 6.23
C GLN A 314 -3.73 18.88 6.96
N ASP A 315 -4.68 18.18 6.35
CA ASP A 315 -5.16 16.88 6.82
C ASP A 315 -5.76 16.88 8.24
N ALA A 316 -6.42 17.98 8.62
CA ALA A 316 -7.07 18.13 9.92
C ALA A 316 -8.20 17.11 10.15
N GLY A 317 -8.91 16.71 9.09
CA GLY A 317 -9.96 15.69 9.10
C GLY A 317 -9.53 14.32 8.58
N SER A 318 -8.25 14.11 8.28
CA SER A 318 -7.71 12.82 7.82
C SER A 318 -7.52 11.84 8.98
N GLU A 319 -7.34 10.55 8.69
CA GLU A 319 -7.04 9.53 9.71
C GLU A 319 -5.84 8.68 9.28
N SER A 320 -5.12 8.09 10.23
CA SER A 320 -3.97 7.21 9.97
C SER A 320 -4.23 5.86 10.63
N ILE A 321 -5.25 5.16 10.12
CA ILE A 321 -5.74 3.90 10.66
C ILE A 321 -5.88 2.88 9.52
N ASP A 322 -5.56 1.62 9.78
CA ASP A 322 -5.70 0.54 8.79
C ASP A 322 -7.17 0.40 8.38
N PRO A 323 -7.51 0.50 7.08
CA PRO A 323 -8.89 0.35 6.64
C PRO A 323 -9.51 -1.03 6.89
N GLU A 324 -8.68 -2.06 7.10
CA GLU A 324 -9.10 -3.47 7.27
C GLU A 324 -10.07 -3.89 6.16
N TYR A 325 -9.54 -4.21 4.98
CA TYR A 325 -10.34 -4.54 3.82
C TYR A 325 -11.08 -5.88 3.98
N ALA A 326 -12.32 -5.94 3.46
CA ALA A 326 -13.22 -7.07 3.64
C ALA A 326 -12.65 -8.41 3.14
N ASN A 327 -12.08 -8.44 1.93
CA ASN A 327 -11.46 -9.64 1.38
C ASN A 327 -10.51 -9.34 0.22
N VAL A 328 -9.25 -9.04 0.55
CA VAL A 328 -8.20 -8.76 -0.47
C VAL A 328 -7.93 -9.92 -1.42
N LEU A 329 -8.17 -11.19 -1.00
CA LEU A 329 -7.97 -12.37 -1.86
C LEU A 329 -9.04 -12.52 -2.94
N MET A 330 -10.13 -11.76 -2.83
CA MET A 330 -11.23 -11.71 -3.79
C MET A 330 -11.36 -10.32 -4.42
N ASP A 331 -10.31 -9.51 -4.35
CA ASP A 331 -10.26 -8.12 -4.83
C ASP A 331 -11.30 -7.19 -4.17
N ASP A 332 -11.79 -7.55 -2.98
CA ASP A 332 -12.74 -6.74 -2.21
C ASP A 332 -11.99 -5.84 -1.23
N TYR A 333 -11.69 -4.64 -1.71
CA TYR A 333 -11.03 -3.57 -0.98
C TYR A 333 -12.01 -2.63 -0.27
N THR A 334 -13.24 -3.09 0.01
CA THR A 334 -14.19 -2.34 0.83
C THR A 334 -13.68 -2.27 2.27
N PRO A 335 -13.51 -1.07 2.86
CA PRO A 335 -13.11 -0.97 4.26
C PRO A 335 -14.15 -1.56 5.21
N THR A 336 -13.70 -2.12 6.33
CA THR A 336 -14.60 -2.67 7.36
C THR A 336 -14.54 -1.93 8.68
N LEU A 337 -13.62 -0.97 8.80
CA LEU A 337 -13.40 -0.22 10.03
C LEU A 337 -14.39 0.95 10.17
N GLY A 338 -15.27 0.88 11.17
CA GLY A 338 -16.27 1.92 11.43
C GLY A 338 -15.71 3.29 11.86
N ALA A 339 -14.41 3.39 12.17
CA ALA A 339 -13.76 4.67 12.50
C ALA A 339 -13.46 5.54 11.26
N ILE A 340 -13.46 4.95 10.06
CA ILE A 340 -13.25 5.66 8.79
C ILE A 340 -14.52 5.71 7.91
N ASP A 341 -15.59 5.09 8.37
CA ASP A 341 -16.95 5.22 7.81
C ASP A 341 -17.42 6.68 7.95
N ASN A 342 -18.01 7.22 6.88
CA ASN A 342 -18.52 8.59 6.79
C ASN A 342 -17.43 9.67 7.01
N LEU A 343 -16.15 9.34 6.80
CA LEU A 343 -15.02 10.23 7.09
C LEU A 343 -14.95 11.45 6.16
N GLY A 344 -15.34 11.29 4.89
CA GLY A 344 -15.13 12.26 3.82
C GLY A 344 -16.05 13.48 3.85
N LEU A 345 -15.81 14.41 2.92
CA LEU A 345 -16.66 15.58 2.67
C LEU A 345 -17.23 15.57 1.25
N PRO A 346 -18.43 16.12 1.00
CA PRO A 346 -18.97 16.25 -0.35
C PRO A 346 -18.05 17.09 -1.25
N VAL A 347 -17.51 16.48 -2.31
CA VAL A 347 -16.59 17.12 -3.29
C VAL A 347 -17.17 17.12 -4.73
N GLY A 348 -18.46 16.85 -4.88
CA GLY A 348 -19.15 16.82 -6.18
C GLY A 348 -19.12 15.45 -6.89
N ILE A 349 -18.52 14.43 -6.27
CA ILE A 349 -18.58 13.04 -6.74
C ILE A 349 -19.78 12.35 -6.09
N THR A 350 -20.79 11.96 -6.88
CA THR A 350 -22.08 11.49 -6.38
C THR A 350 -22.23 9.98 -6.32
N THR A 351 -21.34 9.23 -6.98
CA THR A 351 -21.36 7.77 -6.99
C THR A 351 -19.96 7.22 -6.76
N ASP A 352 -19.85 6.01 -6.25
CA ASP A 352 -18.60 5.29 -6.02
C ASP A 352 -18.18 4.41 -7.22
N ILE A 353 -17.20 3.52 -7.04
CA ILE A 353 -16.67 2.61 -8.08
C ILE A 353 -17.69 1.58 -8.59
N VAL A 354 -18.69 1.20 -7.79
CA VAL A 354 -19.78 0.28 -8.17
C VAL A 354 -21.09 1.00 -8.49
N ASP A 355 -21.03 2.32 -8.69
CA ASP A 355 -22.17 3.21 -8.91
C ASP A 355 -23.14 3.33 -7.72
N ALA A 356 -22.73 2.94 -6.51
CA ALA A 356 -23.51 3.22 -5.31
C ALA A 356 -23.54 4.73 -5.04
N VAL A 357 -24.70 5.24 -4.64
CA VAL A 357 -24.90 6.66 -4.34
C VAL A 357 -24.16 7.03 -3.06
N ARG A 358 -23.34 8.08 -3.12
CA ARG A 358 -22.62 8.60 -1.96
C ARG A 358 -23.51 9.47 -1.08
N SER A 359 -23.22 9.49 0.21
CA SER A 359 -23.82 10.42 1.16
C SER A 359 -23.57 11.87 0.71
N THR A 360 -24.64 12.66 0.69
CA THR A 360 -24.58 14.09 0.30
C THR A 360 -24.00 14.99 1.40
N THR A 361 -23.75 14.45 2.59
CA THR A 361 -23.23 15.20 3.75
C THR A 361 -21.95 14.61 4.32
N THR A 362 -21.78 13.29 4.23
CA THR A 362 -20.71 12.53 4.87
C THR A 362 -20.27 11.35 4.00
N PRO A 363 -19.86 11.56 2.74
CA PRO A 363 -19.43 10.46 1.88
C PRO A 363 -18.21 9.74 2.47
N ASP A 364 -17.99 8.50 2.08
CA ASP A 364 -16.82 7.73 2.54
C ASP A 364 -15.53 8.16 1.85
N ALA A 365 -14.41 8.04 2.57
CA ALA A 365 -13.10 8.08 1.93
C ALA A 365 -12.89 6.81 1.09
N GLY A 366 -12.12 6.92 0.00
CA GLY A 366 -11.79 5.83 -0.90
C GLY A 366 -12.85 5.56 -1.96
N ALA A 367 -12.59 4.55 -2.78
CA ALA A 367 -13.31 4.25 -4.02
C ALA A 367 -14.71 3.69 -3.82
N THR A 368 -15.02 3.19 -2.64
CA THR A 368 -16.29 2.52 -2.31
C THR A 368 -17.03 3.31 -1.25
N GLU A 369 -18.34 3.51 -1.43
CA GLU A 369 -19.24 3.94 -0.37
C GLU A 369 -19.68 2.69 0.41
N PHE A 370 -19.55 2.72 1.73
CA PHE A 370 -19.80 1.58 2.58
C PHE A 370 -20.59 2.00 3.82
N ALA A 371 -21.04 1.01 4.58
CA ALA A 371 -21.66 1.25 5.86
C ALA A 371 -21.22 0.15 6.81
N VAL A 372 -20.70 0.54 7.96
CA VAL A 372 -20.36 -0.40 9.02
C VAL A 372 -21.53 -0.43 10.00
N PRO A 373 -22.23 -1.58 10.15
CA PRO A 373 -23.31 -1.70 11.12
C PRO A 373 -22.84 -1.28 12.52
N PRO A 374 -23.68 -0.60 13.32
CA PRO A 374 -23.35 -0.26 14.69
C PRO A 374 -22.93 -1.50 15.48
N CYS A 375 -22.00 -1.31 16.44
CA CYS A 375 -21.56 -2.40 17.28
C CYS A 375 -22.72 -3.07 18.04
N GLN A 376 -22.63 -4.38 18.21
CA GLN A 376 -23.62 -5.13 19.00
C GLN A 376 -23.41 -4.86 20.49
N ASN A 377 -24.52 -4.63 21.22
CA ASN A 377 -24.49 -4.40 22.67
C ASN A 377 -25.36 -5.44 23.42
N PRO A 378 -24.78 -6.32 24.27
CA PRO A 378 -23.36 -6.41 24.60
C PRO A 378 -22.53 -6.97 23.43
N PRO A 379 -21.26 -6.56 23.29
CA PRO A 379 -20.40 -7.11 22.27
C PRO A 379 -20.10 -8.58 22.55
N THR A 380 -19.84 -9.36 21.48
CA THR A 380 -19.34 -10.74 21.62
C THR A 380 -17.84 -10.67 21.89
N PRO A 381 -17.33 -11.26 22.99
CA PRO A 381 -15.94 -11.06 23.40
C PRO A 381 -14.90 -11.68 22.45
N GLY A 382 -15.24 -12.80 21.83
CA GLY A 382 -14.31 -13.61 21.04
C GLY A 382 -13.20 -14.28 21.87
N THR A 383 -12.24 -14.86 21.16
CA THR A 383 -11.05 -15.52 21.70
C THR A 383 -9.81 -14.68 21.47
N THR A 384 -8.96 -14.54 22.49
CA THR A 384 -7.64 -13.92 22.33
C THR A 384 -6.74 -14.81 21.48
N VAL A 385 -6.06 -14.20 20.50
CA VAL A 385 -5.07 -14.83 19.64
C VAL A 385 -3.75 -14.10 19.81
N VAL A 386 -2.68 -14.87 20.05
CA VAL A 386 -1.32 -14.36 20.17
C VAL A 386 -0.44 -15.02 19.12
N ALA A 387 0.29 -14.24 18.32
CA ALA A 387 1.14 -14.74 17.25
C ALA A 387 2.54 -14.10 17.29
N PRO A 388 3.63 -14.89 17.44
CA PRO A 388 3.65 -16.30 17.85
C PRO A 388 3.18 -16.46 19.31
N ASN A 389 2.64 -17.64 19.67
CA ASN A 389 2.26 -17.98 21.06
C ASN A 389 3.26 -18.89 21.80
N SER A 390 4.27 -19.41 21.09
CA SER A 390 5.33 -20.26 21.64
C SER A 390 6.63 -20.14 20.84
N GLY A 391 7.73 -20.62 21.41
CA GLY A 391 9.00 -20.76 20.68
C GLY A 391 9.84 -19.49 20.57
N PHE A 392 9.58 -18.49 21.42
CA PHE A 392 10.26 -17.19 21.37
C PHE A 392 10.91 -16.81 22.71
N CYS A 393 11.85 -15.87 22.63
CA CYS A 393 12.67 -15.41 23.74
C CYS A 393 12.16 -14.08 24.32
N ILE A 394 12.65 -13.68 25.50
CA ILE A 394 12.30 -12.40 26.11
C ILE A 394 12.61 -11.22 25.17
N GLY A 395 11.71 -10.24 25.13
CA GLY A 395 11.79 -9.08 24.24
C GLY A 395 11.29 -9.33 22.81
N THR A 396 10.85 -10.55 22.48
CA THR A 396 10.18 -10.82 21.20
C THR A 396 8.85 -10.06 21.16
N THR A 397 8.58 -9.39 20.04
CA THR A 397 7.29 -8.73 19.80
C THR A 397 6.28 -9.76 19.30
N VAL A 398 5.14 -9.85 19.96
CA VAL A 398 3.99 -10.64 19.54
C VAL A 398 2.90 -9.74 18.97
N ILE A 399 2.06 -10.30 18.10
CA ILE A 399 0.84 -9.68 17.61
C ILE A 399 -0.33 -10.25 18.42
N LEU A 400 -1.03 -9.38 19.13
CA LEU A 400 -2.30 -9.65 19.79
C LEU A 400 -3.43 -9.34 18.81
N SER A 401 -4.41 -10.24 18.72
CA SER A 401 -5.61 -10.09 17.91
C SER A 401 -6.78 -10.88 18.52
N LEU A 402 -7.97 -10.74 17.96
CA LEU A 402 -9.16 -11.48 18.38
C LEU A 402 -9.70 -12.34 17.23
N SER A 403 -10.35 -13.45 17.58
CA SER A 403 -11.13 -14.27 16.66
C SER A 403 -12.53 -14.50 17.21
N GLY A 404 -13.55 -14.47 16.34
CA GLY A 404 -14.94 -14.69 16.74
C GLY A 404 -15.55 -13.60 17.63
N ASN A 405 -14.90 -12.45 17.80
CA ASN A 405 -15.50 -11.28 18.45
C ASN A 405 -16.51 -10.61 17.52
N SER A 406 -17.47 -9.88 18.09
CA SER A 406 -18.30 -8.98 17.29
C SER A 406 -17.44 -7.84 16.75
N VAL A 407 -17.89 -7.20 15.68
CA VAL A 407 -17.34 -5.94 15.15
C VAL A 407 -18.50 -4.99 14.87
N GLY A 408 -18.20 -3.70 14.76
CA GLY A 408 -19.18 -2.71 14.31
C GLY A 408 -18.78 -1.28 14.66
N GLY A 409 -19.50 -0.32 14.09
CA GLY A 409 -19.28 1.10 14.30
C GLY A 409 -19.33 1.48 15.78
N GLY A 410 -18.30 2.19 16.25
CA GLY A 410 -18.16 2.62 17.64
C GLY A 410 -17.67 1.55 18.62
N GLN A 411 -17.27 0.36 18.15
CA GLN A 411 -16.62 -0.64 19.00
C GLN A 411 -15.15 -0.30 19.23
N THR A 412 -14.68 -0.42 20.47
CA THR A 412 -13.28 -0.18 20.84
C THR A 412 -12.67 -1.36 21.59
N TYR A 413 -11.35 -1.46 21.55
CA TYR A 413 -10.57 -2.54 22.15
C TYR A 413 -9.48 -1.96 23.06
N GLN A 414 -9.25 -2.58 24.21
CA GLN A 414 -8.11 -2.25 25.07
C GLN A 414 -7.46 -3.54 25.57
N TRP A 415 -6.23 -3.79 25.15
CA TRP A 415 -5.42 -4.92 25.59
C TRP A 415 -4.93 -4.76 27.02
N GLN A 416 -4.98 -5.87 27.74
CA GLN A 416 -4.48 -6.04 29.09
C GLN A 416 -3.51 -7.21 29.18
N SER A 417 -2.52 -7.11 30.07
CA SER A 417 -1.65 -8.21 30.48
C SER A 417 -1.80 -8.54 31.97
N ALA A 418 -1.42 -9.76 32.34
CA ALA A 418 -1.36 -10.21 33.72
C ALA A 418 -0.24 -11.25 33.96
N PRO A 419 0.26 -11.38 35.20
CA PRO A 419 1.19 -12.45 35.58
C PRO A 419 0.50 -13.81 35.77
N THR A 420 -0.82 -13.85 35.94
CA THR A 420 -1.61 -15.09 36.05
C THR A 420 -2.90 -14.98 35.25
N ALA A 421 -3.52 -16.11 34.89
CA ALA A 421 -4.82 -16.13 34.21
C ALA A 421 -5.96 -15.45 35.00
N ALA A 422 -5.80 -15.26 36.32
CA ALA A 422 -6.77 -14.59 37.18
C ALA A 422 -6.46 -13.10 37.41
N GLY A 423 -5.37 -12.57 36.84
CA GLY A 423 -4.91 -11.20 37.08
C GLY A 423 -3.78 -11.10 38.14
N PRO A 424 -3.54 -9.90 38.70
CA PRO A 424 -4.22 -8.64 38.37
C PRO A 424 -3.94 -8.19 36.93
N TRP A 425 -4.96 -7.63 36.27
CA TRP A 425 -4.88 -7.16 34.89
C TRP A 425 -4.47 -5.70 34.81
N THR A 426 -3.54 -5.39 33.90
CA THR A 426 -3.05 -4.03 33.65
C THR A 426 -3.23 -3.69 32.17
N ASN A 427 -3.71 -2.48 31.87
CA ASN A 427 -3.81 -2.00 30.48
C ASN A 427 -2.42 -1.83 29.87
N ILE A 428 -2.18 -2.46 28.72
CA ILE A 428 -0.91 -2.38 27.97
C ILE A 428 -1.04 -1.62 26.65
N SER A 429 -2.26 -1.25 26.27
CA SER A 429 -2.53 -0.47 25.06
C SER A 429 -3.42 0.75 25.37
N PRO A 430 -3.37 1.79 24.51
CA PRO A 430 -4.44 2.78 24.46
C PRO A 430 -5.76 2.13 24.03
N VAL A 431 -6.84 2.92 24.01
CA VAL A 431 -8.09 2.47 23.39
C VAL A 431 -7.90 2.44 21.87
N LEU A 432 -8.16 1.29 21.25
CA LEU A 432 -7.97 1.01 19.84
C LEU A 432 -9.33 0.85 19.13
N ASN A 433 -9.35 1.13 17.82
CA ASN A 433 -10.52 0.89 16.97
C ASN A 433 -10.47 -0.47 16.23
N SER A 434 -9.31 -1.13 16.23
CA SER A 434 -9.08 -2.49 15.71
C SER A 434 -8.43 -3.34 16.82
N PRO A 435 -8.70 -4.66 16.91
CA PRO A 435 -8.11 -5.50 17.94
C PRO A 435 -6.64 -5.84 17.70
N ALA A 436 -6.07 -5.54 16.52
CA ALA A 436 -4.66 -5.82 16.25
C ALA A 436 -3.74 -4.90 17.07
N PHE A 437 -2.79 -5.48 17.83
CA PHE A 437 -1.83 -4.73 18.64
C PHE A 437 -0.50 -5.48 18.78
N GLN A 438 0.62 -4.77 18.65
CA GLN A 438 1.95 -5.34 18.84
C GLN A 438 2.46 -5.07 20.26
N TRP A 439 3.03 -6.09 20.90
CA TRP A 439 3.55 -5.99 22.27
C TRP A 439 4.85 -6.77 22.44
N ALA A 440 5.86 -6.16 23.05
CA ALA A 440 7.11 -6.84 23.39
C ALA A 440 6.94 -7.62 24.70
N VAL A 441 7.06 -8.95 24.63
CA VAL A 441 6.86 -9.82 25.80
C VAL A 441 8.07 -9.74 26.73
N GLY A 442 7.84 -9.26 27.95
CA GLY A 442 8.81 -9.31 29.05
C GLY A 442 8.66 -10.60 29.86
N THR A 443 8.05 -10.50 31.04
CA THR A 443 7.84 -11.62 31.98
C THR A 443 6.36 -11.97 32.18
N GLU A 444 5.45 -11.13 31.68
CA GLU A 444 4.00 -11.28 31.81
C GLU A 444 3.49 -12.22 30.72
N THR A 445 2.69 -13.20 31.12
CA THR A 445 2.40 -14.39 30.30
C THR A 445 0.95 -14.54 29.90
N PHE A 446 0.03 -13.66 30.34
CA PHE A 446 -1.40 -13.76 30.00
C PHE A 446 -1.90 -12.47 29.37
N PHE A 447 -2.74 -12.60 28.35
CA PHE A 447 -3.38 -11.50 27.63
C PHE A 447 -4.88 -11.68 27.55
N GLN A 448 -5.60 -10.55 27.62
CA GLN A 448 -7.00 -10.44 27.26
C GLN A 448 -7.27 -9.07 26.64
N ALA A 449 -8.33 -8.96 25.85
CA ALA A 449 -8.84 -7.69 25.36
C ALA A 449 -10.11 -7.33 26.12
N VAL A 450 -10.25 -6.05 26.47
CA VAL A 450 -11.52 -5.44 26.86
C VAL A 450 -12.17 -4.89 25.61
N ILE A 451 -13.32 -5.45 25.22
CA ILE A 451 -14.11 -5.01 24.08
C ILE A 451 -15.26 -4.16 24.62
N THR A 452 -15.39 -2.92 24.13
CA THR A 452 -16.43 -1.99 24.58
C THR A 452 -17.30 -1.56 23.41
N CYS A 453 -18.62 -1.64 23.59
CA CYS A 453 -19.61 -1.09 22.66
C CYS A 453 -20.61 -0.26 23.45
N SER A 454 -20.81 1.01 23.08
CA SER A 454 -21.78 1.91 23.73
C SER A 454 -21.67 1.96 25.26
N GLY A 455 -20.44 1.89 25.79
CA GLY A 455 -20.15 1.91 27.24
C GLY A 455 -20.29 0.56 27.95
N THR A 456 -20.77 -0.49 27.28
CA THR A 456 -20.79 -1.86 27.82
C THR A 456 -19.52 -2.59 27.43
N SER A 457 -18.77 -3.05 28.43
CA SER A 457 -17.50 -3.76 28.24
C SER A 457 -17.63 -5.25 28.54
N VAL A 458 -17.00 -6.08 27.71
CA VAL A 458 -16.79 -7.51 27.93
C VAL A 458 -15.30 -7.83 27.76
N THR A 459 -14.85 -8.94 28.32
CA THR A 459 -13.46 -9.41 28.19
C THR A 459 -13.40 -10.66 27.34
N SER A 460 -12.46 -10.71 26.38
CA SER A 460 -12.19 -11.92 25.60
C SER A 460 -11.70 -13.08 26.46
N SER A 461 -11.58 -14.27 25.87
CA SER A 461 -10.89 -15.38 26.55
C SER A 461 -9.46 -14.98 26.92
N VAL A 462 -8.95 -15.51 28.02
CA VAL A 462 -7.53 -15.35 28.38
C VAL A 462 -6.69 -16.29 27.53
N GLU A 463 -5.61 -15.78 26.94
CA GLU A 463 -4.60 -16.59 26.26
C GLU A 463 -3.24 -16.37 26.92
N SER A 464 -2.40 -17.41 26.92
CA SER A 464 -1.07 -17.34 27.51
C SER A 464 0.03 -17.45 26.47
N VAL A 465 1.17 -16.84 26.77
CA VAL A 465 2.41 -17.06 26.03
C VAL A 465 3.37 -17.89 26.84
N THR A 466 3.99 -18.87 26.19
CA THR A 466 5.05 -19.67 26.78
C THR A 466 6.38 -19.26 26.18
N LEU A 467 7.18 -18.53 26.97
CA LEU A 467 8.56 -18.19 26.62
C LEU A 467 9.42 -19.45 26.60
N ASN A 468 10.38 -19.49 25.69
CA ASN A 468 11.49 -20.43 25.80
C ASN A 468 12.24 -20.18 27.12
N PRO A 469 12.82 -21.22 27.73
CA PRO A 469 13.61 -21.06 28.96
C PRO A 469 14.71 -20.01 28.77
N TYR A 470 14.65 -18.95 29.58
CA TYR A 470 15.71 -17.96 29.70
C TYR A 470 16.60 -18.31 30.90
N LEU A 471 17.81 -17.75 30.94
CA LEU A 471 18.73 -18.04 32.03
C LEU A 471 18.33 -17.26 33.29
N LEU A 472 18.05 -17.97 34.39
CA LEU A 472 17.68 -17.33 35.65
C LEU A 472 18.85 -16.49 36.21
N ALA A 473 18.53 -15.50 37.03
CA ALA A 473 19.56 -14.75 37.74
C ALA A 473 20.33 -15.69 38.68
N GLY A 474 21.65 -15.57 38.72
CA GLY A 474 22.46 -16.45 39.56
C GLY A 474 23.92 -16.59 39.13
N VAL A 475 24.59 -17.53 39.78
CA VAL A 475 25.98 -17.89 39.51
C VAL A 475 26.02 -19.28 38.89
N TYR A 476 26.72 -19.39 37.77
CA TYR A 476 26.91 -20.59 36.97
C TYR A 476 28.41 -20.87 36.86
N THR A 477 28.77 -22.12 36.66
CA THR A 477 30.17 -22.54 36.48
C THR A 477 30.43 -22.86 35.01
N ILE A 478 31.63 -22.52 34.52
CA ILE A 478 32.17 -23.10 33.30
C ILE A 478 33.29 -24.06 33.71
N ASP A 479 33.01 -25.36 33.65
CA ASP A 479 33.93 -26.43 34.05
C ASP A 479 33.84 -27.62 33.08
N PRO A 480 34.85 -27.79 32.19
CA PRO A 480 34.91 -28.92 31.27
C PRO A 480 35.06 -30.29 31.97
N SER A 481 35.53 -30.32 33.21
CA SER A 481 35.78 -31.54 33.98
C SER A 481 34.55 -32.06 34.73
N SER A 482 33.55 -31.20 34.94
CA SER A 482 32.27 -31.55 35.52
C SER A 482 31.23 -31.88 34.44
N PRO A 483 30.31 -32.84 34.65
CA PRO A 483 29.19 -33.08 33.74
C PRO A 483 28.33 -31.81 33.54
N PRO A 484 27.66 -31.66 32.38
CA PRO A 484 26.75 -30.55 32.17
C PRO A 484 25.57 -30.64 33.13
N SER A 485 25.15 -29.51 33.70
CA SER A 485 24.01 -29.44 34.62
C SER A 485 23.26 -28.12 34.45
N ALA A 486 22.17 -27.92 35.18
CA ALA A 486 21.44 -26.65 35.18
C ALA A 486 22.30 -25.46 35.66
N THR A 487 23.43 -25.72 36.33
CA THR A 487 24.33 -24.69 36.87
C THR A 487 25.78 -24.84 36.39
N ASN A 488 26.10 -25.84 35.56
CA ASN A 488 27.44 -26.07 35.02
C ASN A 488 27.43 -26.21 33.49
N TYR A 489 28.23 -25.39 32.82
CA TYR A 489 28.49 -25.45 31.39
C TYR A 489 29.88 -26.01 31.13
N GLN A 490 30.03 -26.90 30.16
CA GLN A 490 31.34 -27.50 29.86
C GLN A 490 32.23 -26.62 28.94
N SER A 491 31.71 -25.50 28.45
CA SER A 491 32.41 -24.59 27.54
C SER A 491 31.81 -23.18 27.58
N PHE A 492 32.57 -22.19 27.10
CA PHE A 492 32.05 -20.83 26.92
C PHE A 492 30.94 -20.80 25.87
N GLN A 493 31.07 -21.57 24.78
CA GLN A 493 30.03 -21.64 23.77
C GLN A 493 28.70 -22.16 24.36
N ALA A 494 28.73 -23.16 25.24
CA ALA A 494 27.52 -23.66 25.89
C ALA A 494 26.89 -22.62 26.83
N ALA A 495 27.72 -21.89 27.59
CA ALA A 495 27.27 -20.78 28.43
C ALA A 495 26.63 -19.65 27.59
N VAL A 496 27.25 -19.29 26.46
CA VAL A 496 26.71 -18.27 25.55
C VAL A 496 25.40 -18.71 24.91
N SER A 497 25.28 -19.98 24.51
CA SER A 497 24.03 -20.52 23.97
C SER A 497 22.89 -20.52 25.00
N ALA A 498 23.18 -20.63 26.30
CA ALA A 498 22.17 -20.48 27.35
C ALA A 498 21.63 -19.04 27.48
N LEU A 499 22.33 -18.05 26.94
CA LEU A 499 21.90 -16.65 26.92
C LEU A 499 21.01 -16.31 25.71
N ASP A 500 20.83 -17.24 24.75
CA ASP A 500 20.13 -16.96 23.49
C ASP A 500 18.69 -16.47 23.71
N CYS A 501 18.04 -16.88 24.81
CA CYS A 501 16.71 -16.40 25.18
C CYS A 501 16.64 -15.33 26.28
N GLY A 502 17.78 -14.74 26.61
CA GLY A 502 17.90 -13.65 27.59
C GLY A 502 18.13 -14.11 29.02
N ILE A 503 18.11 -13.14 29.94
CA ILE A 503 18.39 -13.35 31.36
C ILE A 503 17.26 -12.84 32.27
N GLY A 504 17.02 -13.54 33.37
CA GLY A 504 16.03 -13.15 34.39
C GLY A 504 16.52 -12.08 35.38
N GLY A 505 17.79 -11.69 35.31
CA GLY A 505 18.46 -10.73 36.18
C GLY A 505 19.98 -10.85 36.03
N ASP A 506 20.76 -10.44 37.03
CA ASP A 506 22.23 -10.59 36.99
C ASP A 506 22.67 -12.06 36.89
N VAL A 507 23.55 -12.34 35.93
CA VAL A 507 24.12 -13.67 35.66
C VAL A 507 25.64 -13.58 35.76
N PHE A 508 26.22 -14.50 36.53
CA PHE A 508 27.68 -14.67 36.65
C PHE A 508 28.08 -16.04 36.13
N PHE A 509 29.10 -16.09 35.27
CA PHE A 509 29.77 -17.31 34.86
C PHE A 509 31.17 -17.35 35.48
N ASP A 510 31.38 -18.27 36.41
CA ASP A 510 32.64 -18.54 37.09
C ASP A 510 33.40 -19.63 36.33
N ALA A 511 34.39 -19.23 35.54
CA ALA A 511 35.21 -20.15 34.76
C ALA A 511 36.29 -20.80 35.65
N VAL A 512 36.29 -22.13 35.71
CA VAL A 512 37.31 -22.91 36.42
C VAL A 512 38.66 -22.76 35.70
N PRO A 513 39.80 -22.73 36.41
CA PRO A 513 41.11 -22.67 35.79
C PRO A 513 41.32 -23.79 34.76
N GLY A 514 41.67 -23.41 33.53
CA GLY A 514 41.86 -24.35 32.43
C GLY A 514 42.12 -23.64 31.10
N THR A 515 42.48 -24.43 30.08
CA THR A 515 42.65 -23.93 28.71
C THR A 515 41.37 -24.12 27.93
N TYR A 516 40.77 -23.03 27.46
CA TYR A 516 39.57 -23.02 26.64
C TYR A 516 39.92 -22.62 25.21
N THR A 517 39.91 -23.57 24.27
CA THR A 517 40.25 -23.33 22.86
C THR A 517 38.97 -23.13 22.06
N GLU A 518 38.38 -21.95 22.16
CA GLU A 518 37.05 -21.64 21.60
C GLU A 518 37.03 -20.26 20.93
N GLN A 519 36.08 -20.07 20.00
CA GLN A 519 35.69 -18.75 19.51
C GLN A 519 34.19 -18.59 19.71
N ILE A 520 33.79 -17.60 20.50
CA ILE A 520 32.38 -17.33 20.81
C ILE A 520 31.89 -16.07 20.12
N ARG A 521 30.61 -16.06 19.76
CA ARG A 521 29.91 -14.86 19.29
C ARG A 521 28.69 -14.62 20.15
N ILE A 522 28.74 -13.56 20.96
CA ILE A 522 27.61 -13.16 21.81
C ILE A 522 26.70 -12.24 21.00
N ARG A 523 25.43 -12.61 20.86
CA ARG A 523 24.37 -11.78 20.28
C ARG A 523 23.79 -10.85 21.36
N PRO A 524 22.99 -9.82 21.01
CA PRO A 524 22.24 -9.06 22.01
C PRO A 524 21.45 -10.01 22.92
N VAL A 525 21.67 -9.89 24.23
CA VAL A 525 21.03 -10.75 25.24
C VAL A 525 19.75 -10.06 25.73
N GLY A 526 18.61 -10.73 25.58
CA GLY A 526 17.32 -10.21 26.04
C GLY A 526 17.35 -9.86 27.54
N ASN A 527 16.76 -8.70 27.89
CA ASN A 527 16.71 -8.15 29.26
C ASN A 527 18.07 -7.74 29.88
N ALA A 528 19.19 -7.82 29.14
CA ALA A 528 20.47 -7.26 29.60
C ALA A 528 20.44 -5.72 29.54
N ASN A 529 20.72 -5.05 30.66
CA ASN A 529 20.71 -3.59 30.79
C ASN A 529 21.64 -3.14 31.94
N ILE A 530 21.59 -1.87 32.35
CA ILE A 530 22.46 -1.35 33.41
C ILE A 530 22.29 -2.07 34.76
N ASN A 531 21.09 -2.60 35.02
CA ASN A 531 20.69 -3.30 36.24
C ASN A 531 20.74 -4.83 36.13
N ASN A 532 20.82 -5.37 34.91
CA ASN A 532 20.86 -6.82 34.65
C ASN A 532 22.05 -7.13 33.74
N ARG A 533 23.13 -7.65 34.30
CA ARG A 533 24.40 -7.86 33.59
C ARG A 533 24.73 -9.33 33.46
N VAL A 534 25.37 -9.67 32.33
CA VAL A 534 26.08 -10.94 32.18
C VAL A 534 27.56 -10.69 32.44
N THR A 535 28.13 -11.39 33.42
CA THR A 535 29.54 -11.26 33.82
C THR A 535 30.25 -12.60 33.70
N PHE A 536 31.26 -12.69 32.85
CA PHE A 536 32.21 -13.80 32.84
C PHE A 536 33.41 -13.42 33.70
N ARG A 537 33.80 -14.28 34.65
CA ARG A 537 34.95 -14.03 35.53
C ARG A 537 35.70 -15.31 35.85
N SER A 538 36.98 -15.16 36.15
CA SER A 538 37.80 -16.25 36.66
C SER A 538 37.30 -16.68 38.04
N GLN A 539 37.06 -17.97 38.24
CA GLN A 539 36.54 -18.50 39.51
C GLN A 539 37.48 -18.21 40.69
N ASN A 540 38.79 -18.24 40.46
CA ASN A 540 39.80 -17.99 41.49
C ASN A 540 40.30 -16.53 41.53
N GLY A 541 39.77 -15.65 40.67
CA GLY A 541 40.20 -14.25 40.57
C GLY A 541 41.61 -14.08 39.99
N ASP A 542 42.23 -15.15 39.51
CA ASP A 542 43.55 -15.12 38.89
C ASP A 542 43.44 -14.60 37.45
N ARG A 543 44.44 -13.80 37.07
CA ARG A 543 44.53 -13.09 35.80
C ARG A 543 45.60 -13.70 34.88
N THR A 544 46.36 -14.68 35.37
CA THR A 544 47.51 -15.28 34.66
C THR A 544 47.16 -16.57 33.95
#